data_AF-A0AAU8HJA2-F1
#
_entry.id   AF-A0AAU8HJA2-F1
#
_cell.length_a   1.000
_cell.length_b   1.000
_cell.length_c   1.000
_cell.angle_alpha   90.00
_cell.angle_beta   90.00
_cell.angle_gamma   90.00
#
_symmetry.space_group_name_H-M   'P 1'
#
loop_
_entity.id
_entity.type
_entity.pdbx_description
1 polymer ?
#
loop_
_entity_poly.entity_id
_entity_poly.type
_entity_poly.pdbx_seq_one_letter_code
_entity_poly.pdbx_strand_id
1 'polypeptide(L)'
;MLSTSHSRVRTIAAIGTAGVLAGIGAVAGQASAAEVSAPAVAAADVRQVDVPRIDPAIRPPAGSRPVGAYLVVRGTQTYTCAGGVFTGPSVPEAQLIGTGGRIRHFKGPSWQSARDGSLITAKKTAESPRPGAIPELLLTVDTHSGTGMLGNVAYINRLLTSGGVAPSGSCTDGATTAVPYGAVYVFWTGQS
;
A
#
# COMPACT_ATOMS: atom_id res chain seq x y z
N MET A 1 -11.38 2.19 -48.81
CA MET A 1 -10.11 2.61 -49.44
C MET A 1 -9.23 3.25 -48.38
N LEU A 2 -8.02 2.71 -48.19
CA LEU A 2 -6.81 3.26 -47.54
C LEU A 2 -6.88 3.61 -46.04
N SER A 3 -5.84 3.44 -45.21
CA SER A 3 -4.58 2.68 -45.25
C SER A 3 -3.93 2.88 -43.86
N THR A 4 -3.37 1.82 -43.28
CA THR A 4 -2.58 1.83 -42.04
C THR A 4 -1.18 2.42 -42.29
N SER A 5 -0.62 3.13 -41.31
CA SER A 5 0.80 3.51 -41.30
C SER A 5 1.45 3.07 -39.99
N HIS A 6 2.32 2.06 -40.08
CA HIS A 6 3.27 1.70 -39.04
C HIS A 6 4.64 2.31 -39.40
N SER A 7 5.16 3.17 -38.53
CA SER A 7 6.49 3.76 -38.69
C SER A 7 7.57 2.77 -38.24
N ARG A 8 8.45 2.37 -39.16
CA ARG A 8 9.67 1.61 -38.90
C ARG A 8 10.86 2.54 -39.05
N VAL A 9 11.60 2.77 -37.97
CA VAL A 9 12.86 3.52 -38.01
C VAL A 9 14.01 2.55 -38.29
N ARG A 10 14.73 2.79 -39.38
CA ARG A 10 16.04 2.18 -39.72
C ARG A 10 16.90 3.26 -40.36
N THR A 11 18.00 3.68 -39.75
CA THR A 11 19.08 4.40 -40.45
C THR A 11 20.40 4.29 -39.67
N ILE A 12 21.33 3.41 -40.07
CA ILE A 12 22.55 3.61 -40.90
C ILE A 12 23.81 3.81 -40.04
N ALA A 13 24.78 2.91 -40.29
CA ALA A 13 26.16 2.94 -39.84
C ALA A 13 26.95 4.06 -40.52
N ALA A 14 27.89 4.67 -39.78
CA ALA A 14 28.94 5.51 -40.36
C ALA A 14 30.31 4.85 -40.09
N ILE A 15 30.96 4.49 -41.19
CA ILE A 15 32.35 4.03 -41.29
C ILE A 15 33.24 5.28 -41.29
N GLY A 16 34.26 5.31 -40.44
CA GLY A 16 35.29 6.33 -40.46
C GLY A 16 36.66 5.70 -40.21
N THR A 17 37.41 5.47 -41.28
CA THR A 17 38.80 5.00 -41.27
C THR A 17 39.76 6.19 -41.28
N ALA A 18 40.75 6.18 -40.40
CA ALA A 18 41.99 6.94 -40.57
C ALA A 18 43.13 6.15 -39.93
N GLY A 19 44.10 5.74 -40.75
CA GLY A 19 45.27 4.97 -40.34
C GLY A 19 46.47 5.85 -40.00
N VAL A 20 47.40 5.29 -39.22
CA VAL A 20 48.81 5.68 -39.19
C VAL A 20 49.67 4.40 -39.04
N LEU A 21 50.81 4.44 -39.73
CA LEU A 21 51.69 3.35 -40.14
C LEU A 21 52.64 2.79 -39.06
N ALA A 22 52.91 1.49 -39.20
CA ALA A 22 54.18 0.76 -39.06
C ALA A 22 55.05 0.91 -37.79
N GLY A 23 55.16 -0.22 -37.06
CA GLY A 23 56.24 -0.52 -36.13
C GLY A 23 56.37 -2.05 -35.99
N ILE A 24 57.58 -2.55 -36.20
CA ILE A 24 57.96 -3.97 -36.37
C ILE A 24 57.86 -4.75 -35.05
N GLY A 25 57.40 -6.01 -35.12
CA GLY A 25 57.56 -6.98 -34.04
C GLY A 25 56.65 -8.19 -34.18
N ALA A 26 57.10 -9.24 -34.88
CA ALA A 26 56.45 -10.54 -34.83
C ALA A 26 56.71 -11.18 -33.46
N VAL A 27 55.67 -11.31 -32.64
CA VAL A 27 55.65 -12.23 -31.51
C VAL A 27 54.49 -13.19 -31.75
N ALA A 28 54.82 -14.42 -32.17
CA ALA A 28 53.86 -15.52 -32.23
C ALA A 28 53.52 -15.95 -30.79
N GLY A 29 52.61 -15.22 -30.15
CA GLY A 29 51.98 -15.61 -28.90
C GLY A 29 50.65 -16.29 -29.20
N GLN A 30 50.56 -17.59 -28.92
CA GLN A 30 49.29 -18.29 -28.85
C GLN A 30 48.48 -17.67 -27.69
N ALA A 31 47.54 -16.78 -28.02
CA ALA A 31 46.61 -16.25 -27.03
C ALA A 31 45.57 -17.35 -26.72
N SER A 32 45.92 -18.25 -25.81
CA SER A 32 44.92 -19.03 -25.09
C SER A 32 44.10 -18.06 -24.25
N ALA A 33 42.88 -17.77 -24.70
CA ALA A 33 41.88 -17.09 -23.88
C ALA A 33 41.44 -18.09 -22.79
N ALA A 34 42.19 -18.15 -21.70
CA ALA A 34 41.69 -18.72 -20.47
C ALA A 34 40.49 -17.85 -20.04
N GLU A 35 39.28 -18.39 -20.15
CA GLU A 35 38.08 -17.78 -19.61
C GLU A 35 38.27 -17.63 -18.10
N VAL A 36 38.52 -16.39 -17.65
CA VAL A 36 38.49 -16.06 -16.23
C VAL A 36 37.02 -16.14 -15.83
N SER A 37 36.64 -17.25 -15.21
CA SER A 37 35.36 -17.37 -14.50
C SER A 37 35.28 -16.27 -13.45
N ALA A 38 34.53 -15.21 -13.76
CA ALA A 38 34.14 -14.23 -12.77
C ALA A 38 33.23 -14.93 -11.74
N PRO A 39 33.42 -14.68 -10.42
CA PRO A 39 32.52 -15.23 -9.43
C PRO A 39 31.12 -14.68 -9.68
N ALA A 40 30.13 -15.58 -9.76
CA ALA A 40 28.73 -15.19 -9.82
C ALA A 40 28.40 -14.41 -8.54
N VAL A 41 28.29 -13.09 -8.65
CA VAL A 41 27.71 -12.27 -7.60
C VAL A 41 26.23 -12.64 -7.58
N ALA A 42 25.81 -13.35 -6.53
CA ALA A 42 24.41 -13.67 -6.32
C ALA A 42 23.62 -12.37 -6.39
N ALA A 43 22.72 -12.27 -7.37
CA ALA A 43 21.81 -11.14 -7.47
C ALA A 43 20.99 -11.13 -6.19
N ALA A 44 21.24 -10.14 -5.33
CA ALA A 44 20.33 -9.83 -4.24
C ALA A 44 18.97 -9.56 -4.88
N ASP A 45 17.96 -10.33 -4.47
CA ASP A 45 16.60 -10.18 -4.96
C ASP A 45 16.04 -8.83 -4.50
N VAL A 46 16.12 -7.80 -5.34
CA VAL A 46 15.60 -6.43 -5.08
C VAL A 46 14.06 -6.39 -5.16
N ARG A 47 13.38 -7.50 -4.84
CA ARG A 47 11.90 -7.57 -4.82
C ARG A 47 11.30 -7.98 -3.48
N GLN A 48 12.08 -8.06 -2.41
CA GLN A 48 11.51 -8.04 -1.07
C GLN A 48 11.10 -6.61 -0.73
N VAL A 49 9.94 -6.19 -1.25
CA VAL A 49 9.16 -5.16 -0.56
C VAL A 49 8.78 -5.79 0.78
N ASP A 50 9.44 -5.37 1.86
CA ASP A 50 9.04 -5.74 3.22
C ASP A 50 7.58 -5.31 3.39
N VAL A 51 6.66 -6.26 3.22
CA VAL A 51 5.29 -6.09 3.68
C VAL A 51 5.43 -5.82 5.18
N PRO A 52 4.95 -4.67 5.69
CA PRO A 52 5.07 -4.37 7.10
C PRO A 52 4.58 -5.57 7.90
N ARG A 53 5.46 -6.11 8.74
CA ARG A 53 5.15 -7.30 9.52
C ARG A 53 3.93 -6.99 10.37
N ILE A 54 2.79 -7.60 10.03
CA ILE A 54 1.57 -7.48 10.81
C ILE A 54 1.83 -8.13 12.17
N ASP A 55 1.65 -7.35 13.23
CA ASP A 55 1.77 -7.81 14.62
C ASP A 55 0.90 -9.06 14.81
N PRO A 56 1.44 -10.14 15.41
CA PRO A 56 0.68 -11.36 15.68
C PRO A 56 -0.70 -11.16 16.30
N ALA A 57 -0.85 -10.16 17.19
CA ALA A 57 -2.11 -9.85 17.87
C ALA A 57 -3.23 -9.36 16.93
N ILE A 58 -2.87 -8.81 15.77
CA ILE A 58 -3.81 -8.28 14.79
C ILE A 58 -3.72 -9.00 13.44
N ARG A 59 -3.15 -10.20 13.38
CA ARG A 59 -3.16 -10.97 12.14
C ARG A 59 -4.58 -11.38 11.78
N PRO A 60 -4.97 -11.30 10.50
CA PRO A 60 -6.20 -11.92 10.05
C PRO A 60 -6.11 -13.44 10.28
N PRO A 61 -7.24 -14.14 10.44
CA PRO A 61 -7.24 -15.60 10.59
C PRO A 61 -6.48 -16.31 9.46
N ALA A 62 -5.86 -17.45 9.80
CA ALA A 62 -5.11 -18.24 8.83
C ALA A 62 -5.97 -18.61 7.61
N GLY A 63 -5.38 -18.57 6.42
CA GLY A 63 -6.10 -18.84 5.16
C GLY A 63 -6.83 -17.64 4.56
N SER A 64 -6.93 -16.50 5.27
CA SER A 64 -7.47 -15.26 4.70
C SER A 64 -6.61 -14.78 3.54
N ARG A 65 -7.23 -14.44 2.40
CA ARG A 65 -6.54 -13.94 1.20
C ARG A 65 -6.79 -12.43 1.02
N PRO A 66 -5.80 -11.64 0.59
CA PRO A 66 -5.99 -10.21 0.39
C PRO A 66 -6.94 -9.95 -0.79
N VAL A 67 -7.97 -9.14 -0.54
CA VAL A 67 -8.87 -8.59 -1.57
C VAL A 67 -8.27 -7.31 -2.15
N GLY A 68 -7.59 -6.51 -1.32
CA GLY A 68 -6.86 -5.33 -1.76
C GLY A 68 -6.32 -4.49 -0.61
N ALA A 69 -5.37 -3.61 -0.93
CA ALA A 69 -4.77 -2.65 -0.02
C ALA A 69 -5.05 -1.22 -0.46
N TYR A 70 -5.32 -0.34 0.51
CA TYR A 70 -5.78 1.02 0.27
C TYR A 70 -5.12 2.01 1.22
N LEU A 71 -4.56 3.10 0.65
CA LEU A 71 -3.96 4.19 1.39
C LEU A 71 -5.00 5.24 1.74
N VAL A 72 -5.01 5.71 2.99
CA VAL A 72 -5.74 6.92 3.38
C VAL A 72 -5.05 8.13 2.75
N VAL A 73 -5.73 8.85 1.87
CA VAL A 73 -5.22 10.10 1.25
C VAL A 73 -5.78 11.36 1.92
N ARG A 74 -6.89 11.22 2.63
CA ARG A 74 -7.48 12.25 3.49
C ARG A 74 -8.26 11.52 4.57
N GLY A 75 -7.96 11.74 5.84
CA GLY A 75 -8.67 11.08 6.93
C GLY A 75 -8.63 11.90 8.21
N THR A 76 -9.71 11.85 8.98
CA THR A 76 -9.82 12.46 10.31
C THR A 76 -10.44 11.51 11.32
N GLN A 77 -10.00 11.63 12.57
CA GLN A 77 -10.68 11.12 13.75
C GLN A 77 -11.31 12.31 14.46
N THR A 78 -12.64 12.37 14.47
CA THR A 78 -13.36 13.45 15.13
C THR A 78 -13.70 13.08 16.56
N TYR A 79 -13.22 13.87 17.52
CA TYR A 79 -13.49 13.71 18.94
C TYR A 79 -14.50 14.76 19.42
N THR A 80 -15.33 14.37 20.37
CA THR A 80 -16.23 15.27 21.09
C THR A 80 -15.75 15.41 22.53
N CYS A 81 -15.64 16.65 23.00
CA CYS A 81 -15.28 16.94 24.37
C CYS A 81 -16.40 16.52 25.33
N ALA A 82 -16.02 15.80 26.39
CA ALA A 82 -16.94 15.43 27.47
C ALA A 82 -16.19 15.43 28.80
N GLY A 83 -16.76 16.06 29.82
CA GLY A 83 -16.09 16.23 31.11
C GLY A 83 -14.83 17.10 31.02
N GLY A 84 -14.81 18.05 30.09
CA GLY A 84 -13.71 18.99 29.88
C GLY A 84 -12.50 18.42 29.15
N VAL A 85 -12.56 17.19 28.61
CA VAL A 85 -11.45 16.53 27.92
C VAL A 85 -11.90 15.74 26.68
N PHE A 86 -10.99 15.55 25.72
CA PHE A 86 -11.21 14.67 24.56
C PHE A 86 -10.75 13.24 24.89
N THR A 87 -11.62 12.42 25.48
CA THR A 87 -11.27 11.04 25.91
C THR A 87 -12.17 9.96 25.33
N GLY A 88 -13.29 10.34 24.69
CA GLY A 88 -14.26 9.41 24.13
C GLY A 88 -13.83 8.74 22.82
N PRO A 89 -14.63 7.79 22.31
CA PRO A 89 -14.41 7.20 20.99
C PRO A 89 -14.51 8.26 19.90
N SER A 90 -13.60 8.19 18.92
CA SER A 90 -13.65 9.06 17.76
C SER A 90 -14.63 8.58 16.69
N VAL A 91 -15.09 9.51 15.87
CA VAL A 91 -15.85 9.22 14.64
C VAL A 91 -14.90 9.36 13.44
N PRO A 92 -14.66 8.28 12.66
CA PRO A 92 -13.79 8.36 11.49
C PRO A 92 -14.51 8.97 10.29
N GLU A 93 -13.74 9.66 9.44
CA GLU A 93 -14.06 9.99 8.05
C GLU A 93 -12.77 9.88 7.25
N ALA A 94 -12.75 9.14 6.13
CA ALA A 94 -11.57 9.04 5.29
C ALA A 94 -11.89 8.66 3.84
N GLN A 95 -11.03 9.14 2.94
CA GLN A 95 -10.97 8.76 1.54
C GLN A 95 -9.73 7.88 1.33
N LEU A 96 -9.98 6.69 0.81
CA LEU A 96 -8.99 5.65 0.60
C LEU A 96 -8.78 5.45 -0.91
N ILE A 97 -7.54 5.22 -1.34
CA ILE A 97 -7.20 4.88 -2.73
C ILE A 97 -6.41 3.57 -2.76
N GLY A 98 -6.80 2.68 -3.65
CA GLY A 98 -6.10 1.42 -3.92
C GLY A 98 -6.38 0.92 -5.33
N THR A 99 -5.91 -0.28 -5.66
CA THR A 99 -6.03 -0.86 -7.01
C THR A 99 -7.48 -1.12 -7.43
N GLY A 100 -8.41 -1.34 -6.49
CA GLY A 100 -9.84 -1.49 -6.77
C GLY A 100 -10.62 -0.16 -6.85
N GLY A 101 -9.94 0.98 -6.75
CA GLY A 101 -10.54 2.31 -6.85
C GLY A 101 -10.57 3.06 -5.53
N ARG A 102 -11.60 3.89 -5.34
CA ARG A 102 -11.78 4.71 -4.14
C ARG A 102 -12.76 4.06 -3.17
N ILE A 103 -12.42 4.11 -1.89
CA ILE A 103 -13.32 3.71 -0.80
C ILE A 103 -13.52 4.91 0.12
N ARG A 104 -14.77 5.15 0.54
CA ARG A 104 -15.07 6.06 1.64
C ARG A 104 -15.19 5.26 2.93
N HIS A 105 -14.41 5.62 3.94
CA HIS A 105 -14.51 5.08 5.28
C HIS A 105 -15.16 6.12 6.21
N PHE A 106 -16.16 5.73 6.99
CA PHE A 106 -16.93 6.68 7.83
C PHE A 106 -17.52 6.01 9.07
N LYS A 107 -18.26 6.79 9.88
CA LYS A 107 -18.99 6.33 11.08
C LYS A 107 -19.66 4.97 10.87
N GLY A 108 -19.53 4.06 11.83
CA GLY A 108 -20.16 2.73 11.77
C GLY A 108 -19.28 1.56 12.22
N PRO A 109 -17.94 1.72 12.32
CA PRO A 109 -17.13 2.09 11.15
C PRO A 109 -17.58 1.34 9.89
N SER A 110 -17.67 2.06 8.76
CA SER A 110 -18.16 1.54 7.48
C SER A 110 -17.19 1.83 6.35
N TRP A 111 -17.23 1.02 5.30
CA TRP A 111 -16.47 1.21 4.05
C TRP A 111 -17.41 1.05 2.87
N GLN A 112 -17.42 2.04 1.98
CA GLN A 112 -18.22 2.00 0.75
C GLN A 112 -17.32 2.20 -0.46
N SER A 113 -17.39 1.27 -1.41
CA SER A 113 -16.75 1.37 -2.71
C SER A 113 -17.43 2.44 -3.55
N ALA A 114 -16.66 3.39 -4.06
CA ALA A 114 -17.16 4.40 -5.00
C ALA A 114 -17.42 3.82 -6.40
N ARG A 115 -16.86 2.65 -6.71
CA ARG A 115 -16.93 2.04 -8.05
C ARG A 115 -18.22 1.26 -8.27
N ASP A 116 -18.66 0.52 -7.26
CA ASP A 116 -19.79 -0.42 -7.38
C ASP A 116 -20.81 -0.28 -6.24
N GLY A 117 -20.61 0.67 -5.33
CA GLY A 117 -21.53 0.94 -4.21
C GLY A 117 -21.53 -0.12 -3.11
N SER A 118 -20.73 -1.20 -3.24
CA SER A 118 -20.65 -2.22 -2.20
C SER A 118 -20.22 -1.60 -0.87
N LEU A 119 -20.88 -2.01 0.21
CA LEU A 119 -20.73 -1.42 1.53
C LEU A 119 -20.58 -2.53 2.57
N ILE A 120 -19.67 -2.32 3.52
CA ILE A 120 -19.50 -3.18 4.69
C ILE A 120 -19.44 -2.37 5.97
N THR A 121 -19.93 -2.94 7.06
CA THR A 121 -19.68 -2.47 8.44
C THR A 121 -18.79 -3.46 9.16
N ALA A 122 -17.98 -3.01 10.12
CA ALA A 122 -17.13 -3.92 10.88
C ALA A 122 -16.98 -3.47 12.33
N LYS A 123 -16.54 -4.38 13.18
CA LYS A 123 -16.15 -4.10 14.57
C LYS A 123 -14.70 -4.42 14.82
N LYS A 124 -14.07 -3.62 15.69
CA LYS A 124 -12.73 -3.91 16.20
C LYS A 124 -12.75 -5.22 17.00
N THR A 125 -11.85 -6.13 16.67
CA THR A 125 -11.70 -7.42 17.39
C THR A 125 -10.33 -7.56 18.04
N ALA A 126 -9.30 -6.89 17.51
CA ALA A 126 -8.01 -6.76 18.17
C ALA A 126 -7.33 -5.44 17.81
N GLU A 127 -6.34 -5.04 18.59
CA GLU A 127 -5.52 -3.86 18.34
C GLU A 127 -4.06 -4.10 18.70
N SER A 128 -3.17 -3.39 18.03
CA SER A 128 -1.76 -3.26 18.38
C SER A 128 -1.43 -1.77 18.56
N PRO A 129 -0.79 -1.38 19.69
CA PRO A 129 -0.44 0.01 19.94
C PRO A 129 0.52 0.58 18.88
N ARG A 130 0.30 1.83 18.49
CA ARG A 130 1.21 2.60 17.64
C ARG A 130 1.58 3.91 18.35
N PRO A 131 2.83 4.08 18.80
CA PRO A 131 3.24 5.32 19.49
C PRO A 131 2.94 6.57 18.64
N GLY A 132 2.26 7.55 19.25
CA GLY A 132 1.93 8.83 18.59
C GLY A 132 0.83 8.75 17.52
N ALA A 133 0.14 7.62 17.39
CA ALA A 133 -0.95 7.46 16.43
C ALA A 133 -2.12 6.66 17.03
N ILE A 134 -3.26 6.65 16.35
CA ILE A 134 -4.33 5.70 16.66
C ILE A 134 -3.83 4.25 16.51
N PRO A 135 -4.36 3.29 17.29
CA PRO A 135 -3.92 1.90 17.21
C PRO A 135 -4.08 1.30 15.81
N GLU A 136 -3.18 0.38 15.47
CA GLU A 136 -3.38 -0.55 14.38
C GLU A 136 -4.44 -1.58 14.81
N LEU A 137 -5.28 -2.02 13.88
CA LEU A 137 -6.45 -2.83 14.19
C LEU A 137 -6.51 -4.09 13.36
N LEU A 138 -7.11 -5.12 13.95
CA LEU A 138 -7.89 -6.13 13.24
C LEU A 138 -9.38 -5.84 13.48
N LEU A 139 -10.16 -5.87 12.40
CA LEU A 139 -11.60 -5.74 12.43
C LEU A 139 -12.25 -6.93 11.73
N THR A 140 -13.43 -7.32 12.21
CA THR A 140 -14.27 -8.35 11.62
C THR A 140 -15.53 -7.70 11.05
N VAL A 141 -15.85 -8.04 9.80
CA VAL A 141 -17.04 -7.51 9.11
C VAL A 141 -18.31 -8.08 9.73
N ASP A 142 -19.28 -7.20 9.99
CA ASP A 142 -20.58 -7.55 10.58
C ASP A 142 -21.69 -7.62 9.52
N THR A 143 -21.69 -6.72 8.54
CA THR A 143 -22.72 -6.67 7.50
C THR A 143 -22.12 -6.35 6.14
N HIS A 144 -22.82 -6.84 5.10
CA HIS A 144 -22.53 -6.56 3.69
C HIS A 144 -23.78 -6.02 3.01
N SER A 145 -23.56 -5.09 2.08
CA SER A 145 -24.57 -4.62 1.15
C SER A 145 -23.98 -4.54 -0.25
N GLY A 146 -24.71 -5.05 -1.24
CA GLY A 146 -24.23 -5.22 -2.61
C GLY A 146 -23.28 -6.40 -2.80
N THR A 147 -23.04 -6.77 -4.06
CA THR A 147 -22.22 -7.93 -4.47
C THR A 147 -20.89 -7.54 -5.11
N GLY A 148 -20.49 -6.27 -4.93
CA GLY A 148 -19.27 -5.72 -5.51
C GLY A 148 -18.00 -6.18 -4.81
N MET A 149 -16.92 -5.42 -5.00
CA MET A 149 -15.58 -5.74 -4.52
C MET A 149 -15.49 -5.99 -3.00
N LEU A 150 -16.38 -5.42 -2.19
CA LEU A 150 -16.39 -5.63 -0.74
C LEU A 150 -17.24 -6.85 -0.31
N GLY A 151 -17.95 -7.50 -1.24
CA GLY A 151 -18.94 -8.54 -0.94
C GLY A 151 -18.40 -9.80 -0.26
N ASN A 152 -17.11 -10.12 -0.45
CA ASN A 152 -16.48 -11.31 0.15
C ASN A 152 -15.47 -10.97 1.27
N VAL A 153 -15.40 -9.70 1.68
CA VAL A 153 -14.48 -9.26 2.74
C VAL A 153 -15.02 -9.75 4.08
N ALA A 154 -14.23 -10.47 4.86
CA ALA A 154 -14.59 -10.87 6.22
C ALA A 154 -13.75 -10.16 7.30
N TYR A 155 -12.53 -9.74 6.95
CA TYR A 155 -11.62 -9.09 7.89
C TYR A 155 -10.99 -7.86 7.26
N ILE A 156 -10.65 -6.90 8.12
CA ILE A 156 -9.98 -5.66 7.71
C ILE A 156 -8.84 -5.43 8.68
N ASN A 157 -7.65 -5.15 8.16
CA ASN A 157 -6.59 -4.55 8.97
C ASN A 157 -6.53 -3.05 8.72
N ARG A 158 -6.28 -2.28 9.78
CA ARG A 158 -5.79 -0.91 9.72
C ARG A 158 -4.36 -0.91 10.21
N LEU A 159 -3.41 -0.63 9.33
CA LEU A 159 -1.97 -0.74 9.56
C LEU A 159 -1.28 0.59 9.31
N LEU A 160 -0.04 0.71 9.73
CA LEU A 160 0.83 1.85 9.42
C LEU A 160 0.17 3.19 9.79
N THR A 161 -0.48 3.23 10.95
CA THR A 161 -1.22 4.41 11.38
C THR A 161 -0.27 5.57 11.70
N SER A 162 -0.74 6.79 11.43
CA SER A 162 -0.08 8.04 11.80
C SER A 162 -1.13 9.05 12.26
N GLY A 163 -0.84 9.81 13.33
CA GLY A 163 -1.75 10.83 13.86
C GLY A 163 -3.09 10.26 14.36
N GLY A 164 -4.11 11.12 14.33
CA GLY A 164 -5.47 10.79 14.75
C GLY A 164 -5.68 10.65 16.26
N VAL A 165 -4.67 10.90 17.09
CA VAL A 165 -4.78 10.83 18.56
C VAL A 165 -5.63 11.98 19.09
N ALA A 166 -6.44 11.72 20.10
CA ALA A 166 -7.24 12.76 20.76
C ALA A 166 -6.33 13.89 21.27
N PRO A 167 -6.69 15.17 21.08
CA PRO A 167 -5.87 16.26 21.59
C PRO A 167 -5.83 16.25 23.12
N SER A 168 -4.64 16.53 23.67
CA SER A 168 -4.48 16.74 25.11
C SER A 168 -4.97 18.13 25.53
N GLY A 169 -5.32 18.28 26.79
CA GLY A 169 -5.70 19.56 27.40
C GLY A 169 -7.20 19.70 27.64
N SER A 170 -7.57 20.83 28.25
CA SER A 170 -8.97 21.15 28.54
C SER A 170 -9.73 21.57 27.29
N CYS A 171 -11.00 21.22 27.22
CA CYS A 171 -11.92 21.67 26.17
C CYS A 171 -13.29 22.02 26.77
N THR A 172 -14.12 22.70 25.98
CA THR A 172 -15.52 22.97 26.35
C THR A 172 -16.37 21.76 25.96
N ASP A 173 -17.20 21.27 26.89
CA ASP A 173 -18.11 20.15 26.62
C ASP A 173 -18.96 20.38 25.36
N GLY A 174 -19.07 19.34 24.53
CA GLY A 174 -19.76 19.41 23.24
C GLY A 174 -18.93 19.98 22.09
N ALA A 175 -17.79 20.64 22.36
CA ALA A 175 -16.86 21.04 21.29
C ALA A 175 -16.35 19.80 20.56
N THR A 176 -16.16 19.91 19.24
CA THR A 176 -15.62 18.84 18.41
C THR A 176 -14.32 19.24 17.77
N THR A 177 -13.43 18.28 17.56
CA THR A 177 -12.14 18.49 16.90
C THR A 177 -11.83 17.32 15.97
N ALA A 178 -11.48 17.63 14.73
CA ALA A 178 -11.12 16.64 13.72
C ALA A 178 -9.60 16.55 13.63
N VAL A 179 -9.03 15.43 14.08
CA VAL A 179 -7.59 15.21 14.06
C VAL A 179 -7.20 14.41 12.83
N PRO A 180 -6.32 14.93 11.94
CA PRO A 180 -5.88 14.21 10.76
C PRO A 180 -5.21 12.88 11.10
N TYR A 181 -5.45 11.85 10.30
CA TYR A 181 -4.75 10.57 10.39
C TYR A 181 -4.46 9.97 9.01
N GLY A 182 -3.41 9.15 8.97
CA GLY A 182 -3.08 8.27 7.85
C GLY A 182 -3.09 6.81 8.28
N ALA A 183 -3.32 5.91 7.33
CA ALA A 183 -3.24 4.46 7.51
C ALA A 183 -3.20 3.73 6.15
N VAL A 184 -2.83 2.45 6.20
CA VAL A 184 -3.09 1.46 5.14
C VAL A 184 -4.19 0.52 5.62
N TYR A 185 -5.25 0.40 4.83
CA TYR A 185 -6.28 -0.60 5.04
C TYR A 185 -6.04 -1.80 4.14
N VAL A 186 -6.06 -3.01 4.70
CA VAL A 186 -6.01 -4.26 3.94
C VAL A 186 -7.30 -5.02 4.18
N PHE A 187 -7.99 -5.35 3.11
CA PHE A 187 -9.24 -6.12 3.14
C PHE A 187 -8.93 -7.58 2.84
N TRP A 188 -9.51 -8.49 3.60
CA TRP A 188 -9.25 -9.92 3.51
C TRP A 188 -10.54 -10.72 3.34
N THR A 189 -10.46 -11.82 2.59
CA THR A 189 -11.56 -12.78 2.50
C THR A 189 -11.82 -13.49 3.83
N GLY A 190 -12.96 -14.16 3.94
CA GLY A 190 -13.16 -15.21 4.94
C GLY A 190 -12.19 -16.38 4.75
N GLN A 191 -12.15 -17.25 5.75
CA GLN A 191 -11.49 -18.54 5.66
C GLN A 191 -12.24 -19.40 4.62
N SER A 192 -11.51 -20.03 3.71
CA SER A 192 -12.02 -21.01 2.74
C SER A 192 -11.76 -22.41 3.23
#